data_AF-A0AAN7RWF6-F1
#
_entry.id   AF-A0AAN7RWF6-F1
#
_cell.length_a   1.000
_cell.length_b   1.000
_cell.length_c   1.000
_cell.angle_alpha   90.00
_cell.angle_beta   90.00
_cell.angle_gamma   90.00
#
_symmetry.space_group_name_H-M   'P 1'
#
loop_
_entity.id
_entity.type
_entity.pdbx_description
1 polymer ?
#
loop_
_entity_poly.entity_id
_entity_poly.type
_entity_poly.pdbx_seq_one_letter_code
_entity_poly.pdbx_strand_id
1 'polypeptide(L)'
;MNVTGSHETWSCGKASSIRPAVRGVKRFFPSRVFSKIFSHEALESYLPKIQLVIKDTLRAWSSNPESINVYHETQKLTFRMAIRVLLGFRIPDEELNRLFEVYQQFVENVFSLPLDLPFSGYRRGIRARETLQKGLEKAIQEKLQNTQGKDYADALDILIESGKEHGKELTMQELKDGTLELIFAAYATTASASTSLIMQLLKNPRVLEKLREELRSRGILHNGCICEGSLRLDNINSLHYLDCVIKEVLRLFTPISGGYRTVLQTFELDVSIAISPGCGCTVSSPKQPFACCRKACLSLA
;
A
#
# COMPACT_ATOMS: atom_id res chain seq x y z
N MET A 1 25.23 -18.41 -0.04
CA MET A 1 25.12 -19.37 -1.17
C MET A 1 23.85 -19.05 -1.94
N ASN A 2 23.93 -18.92 -3.26
CA ASN A 2 22.77 -18.73 -4.13
C ASN A 2 22.33 -20.10 -4.65
N VAL A 3 21.08 -20.46 -4.43
CA VAL A 3 20.50 -21.70 -4.97
C VAL A 3 19.35 -21.29 -5.88
N THR A 4 19.43 -21.71 -7.14
CA THR A 4 18.40 -21.47 -8.16
C THR A 4 17.58 -22.75 -8.32
N GLY A 5 16.39 -22.78 -7.71
CA GLY A 5 15.34 -23.74 -8.02
C GLY A 5 14.45 -23.18 -9.13
N SER A 6 13.81 -24.04 -9.91
CA SER A 6 13.21 -23.74 -11.23
C SER A 6 12.17 -22.60 -11.31
N HIS A 7 11.77 -21.96 -10.21
CA HIS A 7 11.00 -20.70 -10.23
C HIS A 7 11.34 -19.70 -9.11
N GLU A 8 12.37 -19.94 -8.29
CA GLU A 8 12.67 -19.14 -7.09
C GLU A 8 14.18 -18.98 -6.87
N THR A 9 14.62 -17.75 -6.60
CA THR A 9 16.03 -17.47 -6.25
C THR A 9 16.17 -17.33 -4.74
N TRP A 10 16.94 -18.22 -4.13
CA TRP A 10 17.21 -18.24 -2.70
C TRP A 10 18.63 -17.75 -2.44
N SER A 11 18.78 -16.76 -1.56
CA SER A 11 20.10 -16.31 -1.10
C SER A 11 20.21 -16.46 0.41
N CYS A 12 21.24 -17.20 0.85
CA CYS A 12 21.57 -17.42 2.26
C CYS A 12 22.79 -16.55 2.66
N GLY A 13 22.58 -15.68 3.66
CA GLY A 13 23.59 -14.79 4.25
C GLY A 13 23.38 -14.58 5.75
N LYS A 14 24.42 -14.13 6.47
CA LYS A 14 24.33 -13.80 7.91
C LYS A 14 23.39 -12.61 8.10
N ALA A 15 22.27 -12.84 8.79
CA ALA A 15 21.22 -11.85 8.99
C ALA A 15 21.56 -10.87 10.12
N SER A 16 22.38 -9.85 9.85
CA SER A 16 22.61 -8.76 10.81
C SER A 16 22.02 -7.41 10.39
N SER A 17 21.69 -7.20 9.10
CA SER A 17 21.53 -5.82 8.59
C SER A 17 20.13 -5.38 8.14
N ILE A 18 19.09 -6.21 8.30
CA ILE A 18 17.73 -5.89 7.79
C ILE A 18 16.71 -5.95 8.93
N ARG A 19 17.02 -5.27 10.02
CA ARG A 19 15.96 -4.86 10.96
C ARG A 19 15.65 -3.40 10.66
N PRO A 20 14.37 -2.99 10.66
CA PRO A 20 14.03 -1.57 10.63
C PRO A 20 14.86 -0.87 11.70
N ALA A 21 15.57 0.19 11.32
CA ALA A 21 16.44 0.94 12.20
C ALA A 21 15.63 1.48 13.38
N VAL A 22 14.46 2.02 13.04
CA VAL A 22 13.46 2.52 13.98
C VAL A 22 12.73 1.34 14.62
N ARG A 23 13.11 1.02 15.87
CA ARG A 23 12.37 0.05 16.71
C ARG A 23 10.91 0.49 16.81
N GLY A 24 9.94 -0.32 16.36
CA GLY A 24 8.53 0.03 16.56
C GLY A 24 7.50 -0.67 15.69
N VAL A 25 7.86 -1.23 14.54
CA VAL A 25 6.90 -1.99 13.73
C VAL A 25 6.83 -3.42 14.26
N LYS A 26 6.26 -3.61 15.46
CA LYS A 26 5.66 -4.90 15.80
C LYS A 26 4.47 -5.07 14.86
N ARG A 27 4.30 -6.24 14.24
CA ARG A 27 3.08 -6.55 13.48
C ARG A 27 1.90 -6.39 14.45
N PHE A 28 1.21 -5.26 14.37
CA PHE A 28 0.19 -4.91 15.35
C PHE A 28 -1.14 -5.60 15.01
N PHE A 29 -1.37 -5.83 13.72
CA PHE A 29 -2.61 -6.41 13.22
C PHE A 29 -2.53 -7.95 13.14
N PRO A 30 -3.35 -8.67 13.90
CA PRO A 30 -3.64 -10.06 13.61
C PRO A 30 -4.24 -10.18 12.21
N SER A 31 -3.94 -11.26 11.49
CA SER A 31 -4.47 -11.51 10.14
C SER A 31 -6.01 -11.42 10.05
N ARG A 32 -6.71 -11.72 11.16
CA ARG A 32 -8.17 -11.63 11.27
C ARG A 32 -8.70 -10.18 11.26
N VAL A 33 -7.96 -9.25 11.84
CA VAL A 33 -8.33 -7.82 11.84
C VAL A 33 -8.12 -7.25 10.44
N PHE A 34 -7.01 -7.61 9.81
CA PHE A 34 -6.74 -7.27 8.41
C PHE A 34 -7.85 -7.74 7.46
N SER A 35 -8.37 -8.97 7.63
CA SER A 35 -9.48 -9.45 6.80
C SER A 35 -10.79 -8.68 7.01
N LYS A 36 -11.06 -8.17 8.22
CA LYS A 36 -12.23 -7.31 8.47
C LYS A 36 -12.07 -5.94 7.82
N ILE A 37 -10.89 -5.33 7.95
CA ILE A 37 -10.58 -4.00 7.38
C ILE A 37 -10.74 -3.97 5.85
N PHE A 38 -10.47 -5.10 5.19
CA PHE A 38 -10.55 -5.27 3.74
C PHE A 38 -11.65 -6.26 3.32
N SER A 39 -12.74 -6.35 4.09
CA SER A 39 -13.92 -7.13 3.68
C SER A 39 -14.62 -6.47 2.48
N HIS A 40 -15.49 -7.21 1.81
CA HIS A 40 -16.27 -6.66 0.69
C HIS A 40 -17.10 -5.45 1.15
N GLU A 41 -17.82 -5.55 2.27
CA GLU A 41 -18.63 -4.45 2.81
C GLU A 41 -17.77 -3.22 3.15
N ALA A 42 -16.60 -3.44 3.75
CA ALA A 42 -15.67 -2.36 4.07
C ALA A 42 -15.18 -1.64 2.80
N LEU A 43 -14.78 -2.41 1.77
CA LEU A 43 -14.33 -1.85 0.49
C LEU A 43 -15.43 -1.07 -0.24
N GLU A 44 -16.68 -1.53 -0.18
CA GLU A 44 -17.83 -0.79 -0.72
C GLU A 44 -17.98 0.57 -0.02
N SER A 45 -17.81 0.61 1.31
CA SER A 45 -17.87 1.87 2.07
C SER A 45 -16.72 2.84 1.73
N TYR A 46 -15.56 2.31 1.32
CA TYR A 46 -14.38 3.11 0.97
C TYR A 46 -14.49 3.71 -0.43
N LEU A 47 -15.15 3.01 -1.35
CA LEU A 47 -15.16 3.34 -2.78
C LEU A 47 -15.62 4.78 -3.08
N PRO A 48 -16.71 5.32 -2.52
CA PRO A 48 -17.11 6.71 -2.74
C PRO A 48 -16.05 7.71 -2.26
N LYS A 49 -15.39 7.43 -1.13
CA LYS A 49 -14.34 8.29 -0.57
C LYS A 49 -13.09 8.26 -1.46
N ILE A 50 -12.70 7.08 -1.96
CA ILE A 50 -11.60 6.91 -2.91
C ILE A 50 -11.86 7.71 -4.19
N GLN A 51 -13.06 7.59 -4.76
CA GLN A 51 -13.44 8.32 -5.97
C GLN A 51 -13.35 9.83 -5.79
N LEU A 52 -13.84 10.35 -4.66
CA LEU A 52 -13.78 11.78 -4.37
C LEU A 52 -12.32 12.28 -4.35
N VAL A 53 -11.45 11.59 -3.59
CA VAL A 53 -10.04 11.96 -3.48
C VAL A 53 -9.31 11.88 -4.83
N ILE A 54 -9.58 10.85 -5.63
CA ILE A 54 -9.00 10.70 -6.97
C ILE A 54 -9.51 11.81 -7.90
N LYS A 55 -10.81 12.10 -7.92
CA LYS A 55 -11.39 13.17 -8.76
C LYS A 55 -10.78 14.53 -8.45
N ASP A 56 -10.66 14.88 -7.17
CA ASP A 56 -10.07 16.16 -6.76
C ASP A 56 -8.59 16.24 -7.14
N THR A 57 -7.86 15.14 -6.99
CA THR A 57 -6.44 15.08 -7.38
C THR A 57 -6.27 15.20 -8.89
N LEU A 58 -7.06 14.48 -9.68
CA LEU A 58 -7.03 14.57 -11.15
C LEU A 58 -7.43 15.97 -11.64
N ARG A 59 -8.38 16.63 -10.97
CA ARG A 59 -8.73 18.02 -11.27
C ARG A 59 -7.53 18.94 -11.04
N ALA A 60 -6.85 18.82 -9.90
CA ALA A 60 -5.66 19.60 -9.61
C ALA A 60 -4.52 19.35 -10.61
N TRP A 61 -4.28 18.09 -10.98
CA TRP A 61 -3.30 17.74 -12.00
C TRP A 61 -3.64 18.33 -13.36
N SER A 62 -4.91 18.29 -13.76
CA SER A 62 -5.38 18.79 -15.06
C SER A 62 -5.41 20.31 -15.15
N SER A 63 -5.54 21.00 -14.02
CA SER A 63 -5.49 22.47 -13.96
C SER A 63 -4.06 23.02 -14.04
N ASN A 64 -3.04 22.17 -13.88
CA ASN A 64 -1.64 22.59 -14.00
C ASN A 64 -1.20 22.54 -15.47
N PRO A 65 -0.75 23.67 -16.06
CA PRO A 65 -0.25 23.69 -17.44
C PRO A 65 1.11 22.99 -17.59
N GLU A 66 1.85 22.77 -16.51
CA GLU A 66 3.17 22.14 -16.54
C GLU A 66 3.10 20.62 -16.39
N SER A 67 4.14 19.94 -16.88
CA SER A 67 4.31 18.50 -16.66
C SER A 67 4.45 18.16 -15.18
N ILE A 68 3.79 17.11 -14.73
CA ILE A 68 3.84 16.65 -13.34
C ILE A 68 4.82 15.49 -13.15
N ASN A 69 5.43 15.42 -11.97
CA ASN A 69 6.14 14.22 -11.54
C ASN A 69 5.13 13.19 -11.00
N VAL A 70 4.77 12.22 -11.84
CA VAL A 70 3.76 11.19 -11.51
C VAL A 70 4.12 10.42 -10.24
N TYR A 71 5.41 10.13 -10.00
CA TYR A 71 5.80 9.39 -8.80
C TYR A 71 5.55 10.19 -7.52
N HIS A 72 5.99 11.45 -7.49
CA HIS A 72 5.76 12.33 -6.34
C HIS A 72 4.27 12.60 -6.10
N GLU A 73 3.52 12.83 -7.17
CA GLU A 73 2.10 13.13 -7.09
C GLU A 73 1.26 11.91 -6.69
N THR A 74 1.61 10.70 -7.16
CA THR A 74 0.97 9.45 -6.69
C THR A 74 1.34 9.13 -5.24
N GLN A 75 2.55 9.48 -4.77
CA GLN A 75 2.91 9.41 -3.36
C GLN A 75 2.02 10.32 -2.50
N LYS A 76 1.80 11.58 -2.91
CA LYS A 76 0.86 12.48 -2.22
C LYS A 76 -0.56 11.93 -2.21
N LEU A 77 -1.04 11.46 -3.36
CA LEU A 77 -2.37 10.87 -3.51
C LEU A 77 -2.59 9.68 -2.57
N THR A 78 -1.64 8.75 -2.52
CA THR A 78 -1.75 7.54 -1.68
C THR A 78 -1.66 7.84 -0.20
N PHE A 79 -0.81 8.77 0.22
CA PHE A 79 -0.77 9.27 1.59
C PHE A 79 -2.11 9.91 1.98
N ARG A 80 -2.67 10.76 1.11
CA ARG A 80 -3.98 11.40 1.30
C ARG A 80 -5.12 10.38 1.37
N MET A 81 -5.10 9.36 0.52
CA MET A 81 -6.07 8.26 0.58
C MET A 81 -5.96 7.49 1.89
N ALA A 82 -4.75 7.17 2.37
CA ALA A 82 -4.58 6.50 3.65
C ALA A 82 -5.20 7.32 4.79
N ILE A 83 -4.94 8.62 4.85
CA ILE A 83 -5.45 9.48 5.92
C ILE A 83 -6.97 9.68 5.85
N ARG A 84 -7.52 9.95 4.66
CA ARG A 84 -8.95 10.28 4.53
C ARG A 84 -9.87 9.06 4.43
N VAL A 85 -9.39 8.00 3.79
CA VAL A 85 -10.20 6.80 3.51
C VAL A 85 -9.97 5.75 4.59
N LEU A 86 -8.72 5.37 4.86
CA LEU A 86 -8.43 4.29 5.81
C LEU A 86 -8.55 4.76 7.27
N LEU A 87 -8.18 6.00 7.58
CA LEU A 87 -8.23 6.51 8.96
C LEU A 87 -9.44 7.40 9.25
N GLY A 88 -10.11 7.87 8.20
CA GLY A 88 -11.27 8.77 8.32
C GLY A 88 -10.94 10.16 8.87
N PHE A 89 -9.67 10.56 8.90
CA PHE A 89 -9.27 11.85 9.45
C PHE A 89 -9.60 13.00 8.49
N ARG A 90 -10.15 14.08 9.06
CA ARG A 90 -10.50 15.30 8.34
C ARG A 90 -9.44 16.37 8.60
N ILE A 91 -8.30 16.21 7.94
CA ILE A 91 -7.17 17.15 8.03
C ILE A 91 -7.24 18.15 6.86
N PRO A 92 -7.12 19.47 7.13
CA PRO A 92 -7.01 20.49 6.08
C PRO A 92 -5.83 20.23 5.14
N ASP A 93 -5.95 20.65 3.88
CA ASP A 93 -4.97 20.34 2.83
C ASP A 93 -3.56 20.88 3.14
N GLU A 94 -3.47 22.08 3.72
CA GLU A 94 -2.19 22.69 4.09
C GLU A 94 -1.45 21.88 5.17
N GLU A 95 -2.16 21.43 6.19
CA GLU A 95 -1.59 20.59 7.26
C GLU A 95 -1.23 19.20 6.74
N LEU A 96 -2.07 18.64 5.86
CA LEU A 96 -1.81 17.36 5.22
C LEU A 96 -0.51 17.38 4.38
N ASN A 97 -0.25 18.47 3.65
CA ASN A 97 0.97 18.63 2.88
C ASN A 97 2.22 18.70 3.78
N ARG A 98 2.13 19.41 4.91
CA ARG A 98 3.23 19.44 5.91
C ARG A 98 3.47 18.05 6.51
N LEU A 99 2.41 17.33 6.86
CA LEU A 99 2.52 15.96 7.36
C LEU A 99 3.14 15.02 6.32
N PHE A 100 2.82 15.21 5.04
CA PHE A 100 3.41 14.43 3.96
C PHE A 100 4.92 14.62 3.87
N GLU A 101 5.44 15.84 3.99
CA GLU A 101 6.89 16.10 3.98
C GLU A 101 7.61 15.43 5.16
N VAL A 102 7.03 15.54 6.37
CA VAL A 102 7.55 14.84 7.56
C VAL A 102 7.49 13.33 7.37
N TYR A 103 6.44 12.84 6.73
CA TYR A 103 6.26 11.42 6.43
C TYR A 103 7.29 10.89 5.43
N GLN A 104 7.61 11.64 4.39
CA GLN A 104 8.70 11.29 3.47
C GLN A 104 10.04 11.18 4.21
N GLN A 105 10.34 12.15 5.08
CA GLN A 105 11.54 12.08 5.93
C GLN A 105 11.54 10.85 6.82
N PHE A 106 10.39 10.44 7.37
CA PHE A 106 10.30 9.20 8.13
C PHE A 106 10.65 7.98 7.27
N VAL A 107 9.96 7.80 6.13
CA VAL A 107 10.11 6.62 5.24
C VAL A 107 11.53 6.49 4.70
N GLU A 108 12.15 7.58 4.25
CA GLU A 108 13.53 7.60 3.72
C GLU A 108 14.56 7.13 4.75
N ASN A 109 14.24 7.23 6.05
CA ASN A 109 15.16 6.91 7.14
C ASN A 109 14.80 5.61 7.89
N VAL A 110 13.74 4.88 7.49
CA VAL A 110 13.34 3.60 8.12
C VAL A 110 14.45 2.54 8.06
N PHE A 111 15.22 2.52 6.96
CA PHE A 111 16.31 1.56 6.72
C PHE A 111 17.70 2.16 6.95
N SER A 112 17.81 3.27 7.67
CA SER A 112 19.10 3.88 8.03
C SER A 112 19.90 2.99 8.99
N LEU A 113 21.21 3.24 9.13
CA LEU A 113 21.98 2.54 10.16
C LEU A 113 21.51 2.97 11.55
N PRO A 114 21.28 2.04 12.51
CA PRO A 114 20.74 2.34 13.83
C PRO A 114 21.80 2.98 14.76
N LEU A 115 22.35 4.12 14.35
CA LEU A 115 23.36 4.90 15.06
C LEU A 115 22.78 6.28 15.36
N ASP A 116 22.56 6.60 16.64
CA ASP A 116 22.05 7.92 17.07
C ASP A 116 23.15 8.97 17.11
N LEU A 117 23.51 9.46 15.92
CA LEU A 117 24.39 10.62 15.75
C LEU A 117 23.57 11.85 15.35
N PRO A 118 23.99 13.07 15.72
CA PRO A 118 23.24 14.32 15.47
C PRO A 118 22.86 14.55 14.00
N PHE A 119 23.67 14.06 13.06
CA PHE A 119 23.47 14.20 11.61
C PHE A 119 23.05 12.90 10.92
N SER A 120 22.79 11.83 11.69
CA SER A 120 22.39 10.53 11.14
C SER A 120 20.98 10.55 10.56
N GLY A 121 20.75 9.70 9.56
CA GLY A 121 19.40 9.41 9.08
C GLY A 121 18.51 8.85 10.19
N TYR A 122 19.07 8.01 11.07
CA TYR A 122 18.34 7.44 12.20
C TYR A 122 17.71 8.50 13.10
N ARG A 123 18.49 9.51 13.53
CA ARG A 123 17.96 10.60 14.36
C ARG A 123 16.90 11.43 13.65
N ARG A 124 17.06 11.68 12.33
CA ARG A 124 16.03 12.34 11.52
C ARG A 124 14.73 11.52 11.47
N GLY A 125 14.85 10.21 11.24
CA GLY A 125 13.71 9.29 11.23
C GLY A 125 12.97 9.22 12.57
N ILE A 126 13.71 9.20 13.69
CA ILE A 126 13.11 9.23 15.04
C ILE A 126 12.34 10.55 15.27
N ARG A 127 12.94 11.70 14.96
CA ARG A 127 12.26 13.01 15.10
C ARG A 127 11.02 13.13 14.22
N ALA A 128 11.11 12.63 12.98
CA ALA A 128 9.97 12.59 12.07
C ALA A 128 8.85 11.71 12.65
N ARG A 129 9.18 10.53 13.18
CA ARG A 129 8.21 9.64 13.85
C ARG A 129 7.56 10.30 15.06
N GLU A 130 8.31 10.98 15.92
CA GLU A 130 7.77 11.68 17.09
C GLU A 130 6.78 12.78 16.66
N THR A 131 7.10 13.51 15.61
CA THR A 131 6.23 14.55 15.05
C THR A 131 4.95 13.96 14.49
N LEU A 132 5.05 12.87 13.72
CA LEU A 132 3.89 12.14 13.20
C LEU A 132 3.03 11.57 14.33
N GLN A 133 3.63 10.95 15.35
CA GLN A 133 2.90 10.39 16.48
C GLN A 133 2.12 11.46 17.26
N LYS A 134 2.66 12.67 17.42
CA LYS A 134 1.93 13.79 18.03
C LYS A 134 0.72 14.22 17.21
N GLY A 135 0.87 14.33 15.89
CA GLY A 135 -0.24 14.66 14.99
C GLY A 135 -1.32 13.58 14.98
N LEU A 136 -0.91 12.30 14.93
CA LEU A 136 -1.81 11.16 15.02
C LEU A 136 -2.56 11.12 16.35
N GLU A 137 -1.90 11.43 17.47
CA GLU A 137 -2.55 11.45 18.78
C GLU A 137 -3.75 12.40 18.80
N LYS A 138 -3.54 13.63 18.33
CA LYS A 138 -4.60 14.64 18.23
C LYS A 138 -5.75 14.17 17.34
N ALA A 139 -5.43 13.68 16.14
CA ALA A 139 -6.44 13.21 15.19
C ALA A 139 -7.24 12.01 15.71
N ILE A 140 -6.59 11.07 16.41
CA ILE A 140 -7.25 9.91 17.04
C ILE A 140 -8.16 10.38 18.17
N GLN A 141 -7.72 11.30 19.04
CA GLN A 141 -8.55 11.83 20.12
C GLN A 141 -9.80 12.54 19.59
N GLU A 142 -9.64 13.41 18.59
CA GLU A 142 -10.77 14.09 17.94
C GLU A 142 -11.74 13.09 17.30
N LYS A 143 -11.23 12.03 16.66
CA LYS A 143 -12.07 10.97 16.09
C LYS A 143 -12.85 10.24 17.20
N LEU A 144 -12.18 9.78 18.25
CA LEU A 144 -12.81 9.04 19.36
C LEU A 144 -13.92 9.84 20.06
N GLN A 145 -13.77 11.16 20.19
CA GLN A 145 -14.80 12.04 20.75
C GLN A 145 -16.03 12.18 19.86
N ASN A 146 -15.87 12.05 18.53
CA ASN A 146 -16.92 12.26 17.53
C ASN A 146 -17.64 10.98 17.07
N THR A 147 -17.24 9.80 17.55
CA THR A 147 -17.68 8.47 17.06
C THR A 147 -18.83 7.84 17.88
N GLN A 148 -19.57 8.60 18.70
CA GLN A 148 -20.77 8.02 19.33
C GLN A 148 -21.85 7.71 18.28
N GLY A 149 -22.04 6.43 17.94
CA GLY A 149 -23.21 5.89 17.25
C GLY A 149 -23.18 5.82 15.71
N LYS A 150 -22.06 5.44 15.08
CA LYS A 150 -21.98 5.28 13.60
C LYS A 150 -21.59 3.88 13.17
N ASP A 151 -22.18 3.43 12.05
CA ASP A 151 -21.70 2.30 11.27
C ASP A 151 -20.20 2.49 10.92
N TYR A 152 -19.41 1.43 11.14
CA TYR A 152 -17.96 1.44 10.91
C TYR A 152 -17.64 1.81 9.46
N ALA A 153 -17.00 2.96 9.26
CA ALA A 153 -16.82 3.53 7.92
C ALA A 153 -15.37 3.53 7.43
N ASP A 154 -14.40 3.15 8.28
CA ASP A 154 -12.97 3.14 7.95
C ASP A 154 -12.17 2.08 8.73
N ALA A 155 -10.94 1.85 8.30
CA ALA A 155 -10.06 0.81 8.83
C ALA A 155 -9.71 1.02 10.30
N LEU A 156 -9.60 2.29 10.74
CA LEU A 156 -9.28 2.61 12.12
C LEU A 156 -10.46 2.32 13.05
N ASP A 157 -11.70 2.61 12.63
CA ASP A 157 -12.89 2.23 13.39
C ASP A 157 -13.00 0.71 13.55
N ILE A 158 -12.74 -0.05 12.48
CA ILE A 158 -12.73 -1.52 12.52
C ILE A 158 -11.63 -2.06 13.45
N LEU A 159 -10.46 -1.43 13.46
CA LEU A 159 -9.36 -1.79 14.38
C LEU A 159 -9.77 -1.56 15.84
N ILE A 160 -10.31 -0.39 16.16
CA ILE A 160 -10.73 -0.05 17.52
C ILE A 160 -11.78 -1.04 18.03
N GLU A 161 -12.77 -1.37 17.20
CA GLU A 161 -13.82 -2.32 17.55
C GLU A 161 -13.28 -3.73 17.77
N SER A 162 -12.43 -4.21 16.86
CA SER A 162 -11.88 -5.56 16.98
C SER A 162 -11.07 -5.75 18.26
N GLY A 163 -10.44 -4.68 18.78
CA GLY A 163 -9.83 -4.70 20.12
C GLY A 163 -10.85 -4.97 21.22
N LYS A 164 -11.97 -4.23 21.21
CA LYS A 164 -13.06 -4.37 22.18
C LYS A 164 -13.70 -5.76 22.17
N GLU A 165 -13.96 -6.32 20.98
CA GLU A 165 -14.51 -7.68 20.83
C GLU A 165 -13.62 -8.76 21.49
N HIS A 166 -12.32 -8.54 21.54
CA HIS A 166 -11.34 -9.44 22.16
C HIS A 166 -11.06 -9.11 23.64
N GLY A 167 -11.88 -8.24 24.26
CA GLY A 167 -11.75 -7.86 25.66
C GLY A 167 -10.51 -7.00 25.95
N LYS A 168 -9.92 -6.38 24.92
CA LYS A 168 -8.72 -5.53 25.05
C LYS A 168 -8.96 -4.16 24.44
N GLU A 169 -9.09 -3.14 25.29
CA GLU A 169 -9.01 -1.76 24.81
C GLU A 169 -7.60 -1.46 24.31
N LEU A 170 -7.50 -0.91 23.11
CA LEU A 170 -6.23 -0.51 22.52
C LEU A 170 -5.73 0.75 23.22
N THR A 171 -4.48 0.72 23.68
CA THR A 171 -3.84 1.91 24.25
C THR A 171 -3.62 2.97 23.18
N MET A 172 -3.52 4.25 23.59
CA MET A 172 -3.23 5.33 22.65
C MET A 172 -1.94 5.08 21.85
N GLN A 173 -0.93 4.48 22.48
CA GLN A 173 0.33 4.15 21.80
C GLN A 173 0.13 3.07 20.72
N GLU A 174 -0.65 2.04 21.02
CA GLU A 174 -1.02 0.99 20.08
C GLU A 174 -1.82 1.53 18.89
N LEU A 175 -2.77 2.45 19.13
CA LEU A 175 -3.52 3.13 18.06
C LEU A 175 -2.60 3.96 17.15
N LYS A 176 -1.65 4.71 17.75
CA LYS A 176 -0.67 5.50 16.98
C LYS A 176 0.21 4.60 16.11
N ASP A 177 0.73 3.51 16.66
CA ASP A 177 1.61 2.61 15.93
C ASP A 177 0.85 1.84 14.83
N GLY A 178 -0.37 1.36 15.11
CA GLY A 178 -1.22 0.71 14.10
C GLY A 178 -1.64 1.66 12.97
N THR A 179 -1.95 2.91 13.31
CA THR A 179 -2.26 3.95 12.32
C THR A 179 -1.07 4.25 11.41
N LEU A 180 0.12 4.41 12.00
CA LEU A 180 1.35 4.64 11.23
C LEU A 180 1.70 3.45 10.33
N GLU A 181 1.47 2.22 10.80
CA GLU A 181 1.64 0.99 10.01
C GLU A 181 0.69 0.93 8.81
N LEU A 182 -0.60 1.31 8.97
CA LEU A 182 -1.56 1.38 7.86
C LEU A 182 -1.12 2.38 6.79
N ILE A 183 -0.69 3.58 7.20
CA ILE A 183 -0.16 4.59 6.26
C ILE A 183 1.06 4.03 5.53
N PHE A 184 1.99 3.39 6.25
CA PHE A 184 3.20 2.78 5.69
C PHE A 184 2.91 1.68 4.66
N ALA A 185 1.97 0.81 4.94
CA ALA A 185 1.58 -0.26 4.03
C ALA A 185 0.95 0.28 2.73
N ALA A 186 0.07 1.29 2.84
CA ALA A 186 -0.69 1.82 1.71
C ALA A 186 0.09 2.81 0.83
N TYR A 187 1.09 3.50 1.41
CA TYR A 187 1.82 4.59 0.78
C TYR A 187 2.68 4.15 -0.42
N ALA A 188 3.79 3.46 -0.14
CA ALA A 188 4.84 3.26 -1.15
C ALA A 188 4.43 2.25 -2.23
N THR A 189 3.70 1.21 -1.84
CA THR A 189 3.30 0.10 -2.72
C THR A 189 2.34 0.57 -3.81
N THR A 190 1.26 1.25 -3.40
CA THR A 190 0.23 1.78 -4.31
C THR A 190 0.78 2.90 -5.18
N ALA A 191 1.66 3.76 -4.65
CA ALA A 191 2.28 4.83 -5.42
C ALA A 191 3.16 4.27 -6.55
N SER A 192 4.00 3.28 -6.22
CA SER A 192 4.85 2.58 -7.18
C SER A 192 4.04 1.85 -8.26
N ALA A 193 2.98 1.12 -7.85
CA ALA A 193 2.09 0.42 -8.78
C ALA A 193 1.37 1.41 -9.71
N SER A 194 0.81 2.49 -9.18
CA SER A 194 0.08 3.51 -9.96
C SER A 194 1.00 4.23 -10.94
N THR A 195 2.20 4.61 -10.50
CA THR A 195 3.22 5.23 -11.37
C THR A 195 3.60 4.29 -12.51
N SER A 196 3.83 3.01 -12.20
CA SER A 196 4.20 2.01 -13.20
C SER A 196 3.06 1.77 -14.19
N LEU A 197 1.81 1.73 -13.71
CA LEU A 197 0.62 1.60 -14.56
C LEU A 197 0.50 2.78 -15.52
N ILE A 198 0.57 4.02 -15.02
CA ILE A 198 0.50 5.24 -15.84
C ILE A 198 1.60 5.22 -16.90
N MET A 199 2.85 4.94 -16.49
CA MET A 199 3.98 4.84 -17.42
C MET A 199 3.75 3.79 -18.52
N GLN A 200 3.25 2.60 -18.16
CA GLN A 200 3.02 1.53 -19.14
C GLN A 200 1.87 1.84 -20.08
N LEU A 201 0.79 2.47 -19.59
CA LEU A 201 -0.33 2.88 -20.44
C LEU A 201 0.08 3.96 -21.44
N LEU A 202 0.91 4.93 -21.02
CA LEU A 202 1.44 5.96 -21.92
C LEU A 202 2.36 5.38 -23.01
N LYS A 203 3.13 4.35 -22.69
CA LYS A 203 4.01 3.66 -23.66
C LYS A 203 3.26 2.72 -24.60
N ASN A 204 2.06 2.28 -24.24
CA ASN A 204 1.28 1.28 -24.98
C ASN A 204 -0.13 1.80 -25.32
N PRO A 205 -0.28 2.75 -26.25
CA PRO A 205 -1.56 3.38 -26.55
C PRO A 205 -2.64 2.38 -27.05
N ARG A 206 -2.24 1.28 -27.69
CA ARG A 206 -3.16 0.19 -28.08
C ARG A 206 -3.82 -0.48 -26.86
N VAL A 207 -3.06 -0.69 -25.78
CA VAL A 207 -3.57 -1.25 -24.52
C VAL A 207 -4.52 -0.27 -23.86
N LEU A 208 -4.17 1.02 -23.86
CA LEU A 208 -5.03 2.07 -23.32
C LEU A 208 -6.37 2.16 -24.06
N GLU A 209 -6.38 2.07 -25.40
CA GLU A 209 -7.65 2.11 -26.14
C GLU A 209 -8.51 0.86 -25.88
N LYS A 210 -7.91 -0.33 -25.82
CA LYS A 210 -8.62 -1.55 -25.46
C LYS A 210 -9.22 -1.50 -24.04
N LEU A 211 -8.55 -0.84 -23.09
CA LEU A 211 -9.13 -0.56 -21.77
C LEU A 211 -10.33 0.38 -21.87
N ARG A 212 -10.24 1.44 -22.67
CA ARG A 212 -11.38 2.36 -22.88
C ARG A 212 -12.56 1.66 -23.54
N GLU A 213 -12.32 0.76 -24.49
CA GLU A 213 -13.36 -0.08 -25.09
C GLU A 213 -14.04 -0.97 -24.04
N GLU A 214 -13.27 -1.63 -23.17
CA GLU A 214 -13.84 -2.42 -22.06
C GLU A 214 -14.72 -1.54 -21.17
N LEU A 215 -14.22 -0.37 -20.74
CA LEU A 215 -14.96 0.58 -19.91
C LEU A 215 -16.24 1.10 -20.58
N ARG A 216 -16.22 1.36 -21.89
CA ARG A 216 -17.42 1.74 -22.67
C ARG A 216 -18.42 0.59 -22.75
N SER A 217 -17.96 -0.62 -23.01
CA SER A 217 -18.83 -1.82 -23.13
C SER A 217 -19.56 -2.15 -21.82
N ARG A 218 -18.96 -1.79 -20.68
CA ARG A 218 -19.54 -1.94 -19.34
C ARG A 218 -20.36 -0.74 -18.88
N GLY A 219 -20.55 0.28 -19.72
CA GLY A 219 -21.32 1.48 -19.38
C GLY A 219 -20.68 2.36 -18.31
N ILE A 220 -19.39 2.19 -18.03
CA ILE A 220 -18.64 3.01 -17.05
C ILE A 220 -18.18 4.32 -17.70
N LEU A 221 -17.76 4.25 -18.96
CA LEU A 221 -17.27 5.37 -19.74
C LEU A 221 -18.23 5.70 -20.88
N HIS A 222 -18.76 6.92 -20.93
CA HIS A 222 -19.61 7.40 -22.02
C HIS A 222 -19.11 8.77 -22.51
N ASN A 223 -18.83 8.89 -23.81
CA ASN A 223 -18.29 10.11 -24.44
C ASN A 223 -17.07 10.72 -23.72
N GLY A 224 -16.22 9.88 -23.12
CA GLY A 224 -15.03 10.33 -22.37
C GLY A 224 -15.31 10.75 -20.92
N CYS A 225 -16.57 10.72 -20.48
CA CYS A 225 -16.99 11.01 -19.11
C CYS A 225 -17.38 9.75 -18.35
N ILE A 226 -17.11 9.72 -17.05
CA ILE A 226 -17.54 8.63 -16.17
C ILE A 226 -19.03 8.83 -15.86
N CYS A 227 -19.85 7.81 -16.11
CA CYS A 227 -21.27 7.86 -15.76
C CYS A 227 -21.44 7.89 -14.23
N GLU A 228 -22.24 8.83 -13.71
CA GLU A 228 -22.46 8.97 -12.27
C GLU A 228 -23.10 7.70 -11.70
N GLY A 229 -22.55 7.17 -10.60
CA GLY A 229 -23.01 5.91 -9.99
C GLY A 229 -22.58 4.61 -10.69
N SER A 230 -21.83 4.68 -11.81
CA SER A 230 -21.39 3.49 -12.56
C SER A 230 -20.22 2.73 -11.93
N LEU A 231 -19.41 3.40 -11.11
CA LEU A 231 -18.28 2.79 -10.40
C LEU A 231 -18.76 2.18 -9.09
N ARG A 232 -19.23 0.93 -9.17
CA ARG A 232 -19.53 0.03 -8.04
C ARG A 232 -18.44 -1.05 -7.92
N LEU A 233 -18.29 -1.64 -6.74
CA LEU A 233 -17.25 -2.65 -6.51
C LEU A 233 -17.43 -3.86 -7.44
N ASP A 234 -18.65 -4.34 -7.60
CA ASP A 234 -18.98 -5.43 -8.54
C ASP A 234 -18.65 -5.09 -9.99
N ASN A 235 -18.93 -3.86 -10.42
CA ASN A 235 -18.61 -3.42 -11.77
C ASN A 235 -17.09 -3.39 -12.00
N ILE A 236 -16.32 -2.90 -11.03
CA ILE A 236 -14.85 -2.89 -11.09
C ILE A 236 -14.31 -4.33 -11.17
N ASN A 237 -14.83 -5.23 -10.34
CA ASN A 237 -14.41 -6.63 -10.31
C ASN A 237 -14.76 -7.39 -11.62
N SER A 238 -15.71 -6.89 -12.40
CA SER A 238 -16.11 -7.48 -13.69
C SER A 238 -15.20 -7.10 -14.88
N LEU A 239 -14.25 -6.19 -14.69
CA LEU A 239 -13.33 -5.69 -15.71
C LEU A 239 -12.11 -6.61 -15.87
N HIS A 240 -12.27 -7.65 -16.69
CA HIS A 240 -11.26 -8.70 -16.86
C HIS A 240 -9.97 -8.18 -17.51
N TYR A 241 -10.07 -7.32 -18.54
CA TYR A 241 -8.90 -6.80 -19.22
C TYR A 241 -8.14 -5.82 -18.33
N LEU A 242 -8.83 -4.94 -17.60
CA LEU A 242 -8.22 -4.11 -16.55
C LEU A 242 -7.45 -4.94 -15.52
N ASP A 243 -8.04 -6.02 -15.01
CA ASP A 243 -7.36 -6.92 -14.06
C ASP A 243 -6.11 -7.55 -14.66
N CYS A 244 -6.16 -7.99 -15.93
CA CYS A 244 -4.98 -8.50 -16.64
C CYS A 244 -3.87 -7.45 -16.75
N VAL A 245 -4.22 -6.21 -17.10
CA VAL A 245 -3.25 -5.11 -17.22
C VAL A 245 -2.61 -4.79 -15.86
N ILE A 246 -3.41 -4.68 -14.79
CA ILE A 246 -2.89 -4.43 -13.44
C ILE A 246 -1.95 -5.56 -13.01
N LYS A 247 -2.36 -6.83 -13.20
CA LYS A 247 -1.52 -7.99 -12.88
C LYS A 247 -0.21 -8.01 -13.67
N GLU A 248 -0.25 -7.67 -14.95
CA GLU A 248 0.95 -7.62 -15.80
C GLU A 248 1.90 -6.49 -15.37
N VAL A 249 1.36 -5.32 -15.01
CA VAL A 249 2.17 -4.23 -14.44
C VAL A 249 2.81 -4.66 -13.13
N LEU A 250 2.07 -5.31 -12.22
CA LEU A 250 2.62 -5.80 -10.95
C LEU A 250 3.63 -6.94 -11.13
N ARG A 251 3.50 -7.73 -12.21
CA ARG A 251 4.47 -8.76 -12.60
C ARG A 251 5.80 -8.15 -13.06
N LEU A 252 5.74 -7.07 -13.82
CA LEU A 252 6.92 -6.38 -14.36
C LEU A 252 7.57 -5.43 -13.34
N PHE A 253 6.74 -4.74 -12.56
CA PHE A 253 7.11 -3.69 -11.61
C PHE A 253 6.53 -4.02 -10.23
N THR A 254 7.02 -5.12 -9.63
CA THR A 254 6.57 -5.51 -8.29
C THR A 254 7.07 -4.51 -7.25
N PRO A 255 6.19 -3.82 -6.50
CA PRO A 255 6.62 -2.80 -5.55
C PRO A 255 7.47 -3.37 -4.39
N ILE A 256 7.24 -4.63 -4.04
CA ILE A 256 7.99 -5.36 -3.00
C ILE A 256 8.72 -6.53 -3.65
N SER A 257 10.04 -6.45 -3.72
CA SER A 257 10.90 -7.42 -4.39
C SER A 257 11.06 -8.74 -3.64
N GLY A 258 10.71 -8.80 -2.36
CA GLY A 258 10.81 -10.02 -1.57
C GLY A 258 10.60 -9.82 -0.07
N GLY A 259 10.64 -10.92 0.67
CA GLY A 259 10.54 -10.93 2.13
C GLY A 259 11.69 -11.68 2.78
N TYR A 260 12.06 -11.24 3.98
CA TYR A 260 13.10 -11.87 4.79
C TYR A 260 12.48 -12.80 5.84
N ARG A 261 13.13 -13.93 6.08
CA ARG A 261 12.81 -14.89 7.14
C ARG A 261 14.09 -15.29 7.85
N THR A 262 13.99 -15.56 9.15
CA THR A 262 15.07 -16.15 9.92
C THR A 262 14.72 -17.59 10.21
N VAL A 263 15.65 -18.48 9.90
CA VAL A 263 15.48 -19.91 10.17
C VAL A 263 15.51 -20.14 11.68
N LEU A 264 14.45 -20.73 12.22
CA LEU A 264 14.33 -21.06 13.64
C LEU A 264 14.72 -22.51 13.93
N GLN A 265 14.52 -23.41 12.95
CA GLN A 265 14.81 -24.83 13.03
C GLN A 265 15.41 -25.28 11.71
N THR A 266 16.35 -26.23 11.76
CA THR A 266 16.95 -26.78 10.56
C THR A 266 15.89 -27.39 9.66
N PHE A 267 15.91 -27.06 8.37
CA PHE A 267 15.12 -27.75 7.36
C PHE A 267 15.97 -27.99 6.11
N GLU A 268 15.56 -28.98 5.33
CA GLU A 268 16.21 -29.33 4.07
C GLU A 268 15.46 -28.69 2.90
N LEU A 269 16.20 -27.99 2.05
CA LEU A 269 15.71 -27.49 0.77
C LEU A 269 16.23 -28.43 -0.33
N ASP A 270 15.34 -28.92 -1.19
CA ASP A 270 15.64 -29.79 -2.34
C ASP A 270 16.57 -30.99 -2.01
N VAL A 271 16.28 -31.66 -0.88
CA VAL A 271 16.87 -32.94 -0.41
C VAL A 271 18.40 -32.93 -0.23
N SER A 272 19.07 -31.78 -0.39
CA SER A 272 20.54 -31.72 -0.44
C SER A 272 21.14 -30.53 0.31
N ILE A 273 20.33 -29.56 0.76
CA ILE A 273 20.83 -28.37 1.45
C ILE A 273 20.11 -28.22 2.79
N ALA A 274 20.82 -28.55 3.88
CA ALA A 274 20.38 -28.25 5.23
C ALA A 274 20.65 -26.77 5.56
N ILE A 275 19.61 -26.02 5.92
CA ILE A 275 19.73 -24.61 6.33
C ILE A 275 19.59 -24.53 7.85
N SER A 276 20.65 -24.14 8.54
CA SER A 276 20.72 -24.10 10.00
C SER A 276 19.96 -22.90 10.62
N PRO A 277 19.56 -23.02 11.90
CA PRO A 277 19.01 -21.89 12.66
C PRO A 277 19.91 -20.66 12.65
N GLY A 278 19.31 -19.47 12.60
CA GLY A 278 20.00 -18.19 12.54
C GLY A 278 20.37 -17.71 11.14
N CYS A 279 20.26 -18.57 10.12
CA CYS A 279 20.40 -18.16 8.72
C CYS A 279 19.26 -17.22 8.31
N GLY A 280 19.60 -16.19 7.53
CA GLY A 280 18.63 -15.35 6.84
C GLY A 280 18.26 -15.96 5.49
N CYS A 281 16.98 -16.23 5.28
CA CYS A 281 16.42 -16.64 4.00
C CYS A 281 15.66 -15.47 3.40
N THR A 282 15.94 -15.16 2.13
CA THR A 282 15.17 -14.18 1.36
C THR A 282 14.38 -14.92 0.30
N VAL A 283 13.07 -14.73 0.29
CA VAL A 283 12.22 -15.15 -0.82
C VAL A 283 12.00 -13.92 -1.68
N SER A 284 12.51 -13.94 -2.90
CA SER A 284 12.25 -12.89 -3.87
C SER A 284 10.96 -13.20 -4.64
N SER A 285 10.16 -12.17 -4.90
CA SER A 285 9.04 -12.29 -5.82
C SER A 285 9.61 -12.64 -7.19
N PRO A 286 9.25 -13.78 -7.80
CA PRO A 286 9.81 -14.13 -9.09
C PRO A 286 9.40 -13.08 -10.11
N LYS A 287 10.33 -12.68 -10.99
CA LYS A 287 9.96 -12.09 -12.28
C LYS A 287 9.21 -13.20 -13.03
N GLN A 288 7.91 -13.38 -12.77
CA GLN A 288 7.16 -14.53 -13.30
C GLN A 288 7.32 -14.53 -14.82
N PRO A 289 7.69 -15.65 -15.46
CA PRO A 289 7.61 -15.76 -16.91
C PRO A 289 6.14 -15.65 -17.37
N PHE A 290 5.95 -15.26 -18.63
CA PHE A 290 4.71 -14.90 -19.37
C PHE A 290 3.55 -15.95 -19.38
N ALA A 291 3.45 -16.87 -18.42
CA ALA A 291 2.58 -18.03 -18.51
C ALA A 291 1.07 -17.73 -18.33
N CYS A 292 0.70 -16.77 -17.46
CA CYS A 292 -0.72 -16.57 -17.13
C CYS A 292 -1.52 -15.79 -18.19
N CYS A 293 -0.87 -14.95 -19.00
CA CYS A 293 -1.54 -14.13 -20.02
C CYS A 293 -1.72 -14.80 -21.39
N ARG A 294 -1.14 -15.99 -21.64
CA ARG A 294 -1.23 -16.61 -22.99
C ARG A 294 -2.67 -16.95 -23.39
N LYS A 295 -3.52 -17.44 -22.50
CA LYS A 295 -4.89 -17.84 -22.89
C LYS A 295 -5.83 -16.65 -23.17
N ALA A 296 -5.61 -15.50 -22.53
CA ALA A 296 -6.41 -14.29 -22.76
C ALA A 296 -5.87 -13.43 -23.92
N CYS A 297 -4.55 -13.45 -24.18
CA CYS A 297 -3.97 -12.71 -25.31
C CYS A 297 -3.97 -13.49 -26.64
N LEU A 298 -3.89 -14.83 -26.64
CA LEU A 298 -3.91 -15.62 -27.89
C LEU A 298 -5.31 -15.93 -28.42
N SER A 299 -6.38 -15.65 -27.68
CA SER A 299 -7.76 -15.78 -28.17
C SER A 299 -8.30 -14.51 -28.84
N LEU A 300 -7.50 -13.45 -28.94
CA LEU A 300 -7.90 -12.14 -29.46
C LEU A 300 -6.84 -11.50 -30.39
N ALA A 301 -6.03 -12.34 -31.05
CA ALA A 301 -5.16 -11.95 -32.15
C ALA A 301 -5.75 -12.43 -33.48
#